data_AF-A0A934E0I7-F1
#
_entry.id   AF-A0A934E0I7-F1
#
_cell.length_a   1.000
_cell.length_b   1.000
_cell.length_c   1.000
_cell.angle_alpha   90.00
_cell.angle_beta   90.00
_cell.angle_gamma   90.00
#
_symmetry.space_group_name_H-M   'P 1'
#
loop_
_entity.id
_entity.type
_entity.pdbx_description
1 polymer ?
#
loop_
_entity_poly.entity_id
_entity_poly.type
_entity_poly.pdbx_seq_one_letter_code
_entity_poly.pdbx_strand_id
1 'polypeptide(L)'
;MALWGASEQASGSSSQAKPAKESAPSAPVRPVEPLRPEEGASVVLDRSTRVEGKLSFEGSAQVAGNFTGEIRSRGRLRVEEGARVQAEISVGTAIILGEVLGNIQATEAVELRKSARLRGNIETPTLHIELGAVFEGACKMDRDAPTRPAKKS
;
A
#
# COMPACT_ATOMS: atom_id res chain seq x y z
N MET A 1 56.68 14.57 -70.65
CA MET A 1 55.30 14.12 -70.92
C MET A 1 54.53 14.18 -69.62
N ALA A 2 53.33 14.72 -69.69
CA ALA A 2 52.50 15.18 -68.59
C ALA A 2 52.28 14.13 -67.48
N LEU A 3 52.14 14.59 -66.23
CA LEU A 3 50.82 14.74 -65.60
C LEU A 3 50.99 15.17 -64.13
N TRP A 4 50.32 16.28 -63.82
CA TRP A 4 49.52 16.55 -62.62
C TRP A 4 50.09 16.24 -61.23
N GLY A 5 50.26 17.30 -60.45
CA GLY A 5 50.62 17.23 -59.04
C GLY A 5 49.47 16.88 -58.10
N ALA A 6 49.85 16.57 -56.86
CA ALA A 6 49.08 16.88 -55.67
C ALA A 6 50.02 16.78 -54.47
N SER A 7 49.90 17.77 -53.59
CA SER A 7 50.65 17.98 -52.36
C SER A 7 50.37 16.92 -51.30
N GLU A 8 51.41 16.71 -50.51
CA GLU A 8 51.56 15.72 -49.46
C GLU A 8 51.30 16.32 -48.07
N GLN A 9 51.04 15.42 -47.12
CA GLN A 9 51.27 15.48 -45.66
C GLN A 9 50.17 15.96 -44.71
N ALA A 10 49.75 14.97 -43.90
CA ALA A 10 49.66 14.96 -42.42
C ALA A 10 48.65 15.89 -41.75
N SER A 11 48.07 15.64 -40.58
CA SER A 11 47.97 14.54 -39.63
C SER A 11 47.05 15.10 -38.53
N GLY A 12 46.21 14.26 -37.93
CA GLY A 12 45.70 14.55 -36.59
C GLY A 12 44.23 14.96 -36.50
N SER A 13 43.46 14.02 -35.97
CA SER A 13 42.52 14.22 -34.85
C SER A 13 41.49 15.35 -34.95
N SER A 14 40.22 15.00 -35.17
CA SER A 14 39.25 14.90 -34.06
C SER A 14 37.80 14.91 -34.56
N SER A 15 36.97 14.15 -33.86
CA SER A 15 35.52 14.36 -33.69
C SER A 15 34.61 14.21 -34.91
N GLN A 16 34.19 12.98 -35.22
CA GLN A 16 32.92 12.36 -34.77
C GLN A 16 31.69 12.65 -35.65
N ALA A 17 31.25 11.55 -36.29
CA ALA A 17 29.89 11.03 -36.38
C ALA A 17 28.77 11.86 -37.04
N LYS A 18 28.40 11.35 -38.22
CA LYS A 18 27.10 11.19 -38.88
C LYS A 18 25.79 11.60 -38.18
N PRO A 19 24.75 11.91 -38.99
CA PRO A 19 23.51 12.56 -38.61
C PRO A 19 22.45 11.58 -38.09
N ALA A 20 21.74 11.97 -37.04
CA ALA A 20 20.34 11.59 -36.78
C ALA A 20 19.85 12.46 -35.62
N LYS A 21 18.72 13.14 -35.80
CA LYS A 21 18.02 13.81 -34.71
C LYS A 21 17.52 12.72 -33.75
N GLU A 22 18.24 12.59 -32.65
CA GLU A 22 18.00 11.72 -31.50
C GLU A 22 16.86 12.30 -30.63
N SER A 23 15.74 11.57 -30.63
CA SER A 23 15.05 11.09 -29.43
C SER A 23 14.43 12.09 -28.45
N ALA A 24 13.11 12.25 -28.56
CA ALA A 24 12.17 11.73 -27.56
C ALA A 24 10.71 12.04 -27.99
N PRO A 25 9.90 11.06 -28.39
CA PRO A 25 8.46 11.22 -28.28
C PRO A 25 8.12 11.16 -26.78
N SER A 26 7.70 12.30 -26.24
CA SER A 26 7.17 12.43 -24.88
C SER A 26 6.21 11.28 -24.61
N ALA A 27 6.59 10.38 -23.70
CA ALA A 27 5.72 9.31 -23.24
C ALA A 27 4.38 9.93 -22.82
N PRO A 28 3.22 9.36 -23.21
CA PRO A 28 1.97 9.81 -22.66
C PRO A 28 2.03 9.57 -21.16
N VAL A 29 2.02 10.66 -20.39
CA VAL A 29 1.86 10.62 -18.95
C VAL A 29 0.54 9.88 -18.73
N ARG A 30 0.62 8.61 -18.29
CA ARG A 30 -0.59 7.86 -17.92
C ARG A 30 -1.30 8.75 -16.89
N PRO A 31 -2.58 9.10 -17.10
CA PRO A 31 -3.34 9.70 -16.02
C PRO A 31 -3.21 8.75 -14.84
N VAL A 32 -2.61 9.22 -13.76
CA VAL A 32 -2.70 8.53 -12.47
C VAL A 32 -4.19 8.48 -12.18
N GLU A 33 -4.79 7.31 -12.40
CA GLU A 33 -6.21 7.11 -12.17
C GLU A 33 -6.45 7.54 -10.72
N PRO A 34 -7.22 8.61 -10.47
CA PRO A 34 -7.50 8.99 -9.10
C PRO A 34 -8.14 7.75 -8.49
N LEU A 35 -7.53 7.22 -7.42
CA LEU A 35 -8.09 6.14 -6.63
C LEU A 35 -9.52 6.55 -6.36
N ARG A 36 -10.48 5.93 -7.06
CA ARG A 36 -11.89 6.26 -6.91
C ARG A 36 -12.15 6.11 -5.42
N PRO A 37 -12.57 7.16 -4.70
CA PRO A 37 -13.08 6.95 -3.36
C PRO A 37 -14.21 5.95 -3.56
N GLU A 38 -14.05 4.73 -3.03
CA GLU A 38 -15.09 3.72 -3.06
C GLU A 38 -16.37 4.41 -2.60
N GLU A 39 -17.36 4.58 -3.49
CA GLU A 39 -18.65 5.18 -3.16
C GLU A 39 -19.37 4.23 -2.20
N GLY A 40 -19.09 4.45 -0.93
CA GLY A 40 -19.63 3.76 0.23
C GLY A 40 -19.31 4.62 1.44
N ALA A 41 -20.13 4.51 2.49
CA ALA A 41 -19.90 5.26 3.73
C ALA A 41 -18.44 5.06 4.18
N SER A 42 -17.70 6.16 4.26
CA SER A 42 -16.33 6.18 4.75
C SER A 42 -16.31 6.92 6.07
N VAL A 43 -15.99 6.20 7.14
CA VAL A 43 -15.84 6.79 8.47
C VAL A 43 -14.38 7.19 8.62
N VAL A 44 -14.09 8.47 8.86
CA VAL A 44 -12.73 8.94 9.14
C VAL A 44 -12.69 9.48 10.55
N LEU A 45 -11.84 8.89 11.39
CA LEU A 45 -11.54 9.37 12.73
C LEU A 45 -10.20 10.09 12.70
N ASP A 46 -10.23 11.41 12.86
CA ASP A 46 -9.03 12.21 12.95
C ASP A 46 -8.19 11.91 14.19
N ARG A 47 -6.93 12.38 14.18
CA ARG A 47 -5.98 12.19 15.29
C ARG A 47 -6.45 12.75 16.62
N SER A 48 -7.27 13.81 16.57
CA SER A 48 -7.82 14.48 17.76
C SER A 48 -9.07 13.80 18.31
N THR A 49 -9.54 12.73 17.66
CA THR A 49 -10.77 12.05 18.02
C THR A 49 -10.47 10.90 18.97
N ARG A 50 -11.18 10.88 20.10
CA ARG A 50 -11.20 9.76 21.03
C ARG A 50 -12.58 9.15 21.03
N VAL A 51 -12.66 7.87 20.68
CA VAL A 51 -13.93 7.13 20.66
C VAL A 51 -13.85 6.02 21.69
N GLU A 52 -14.87 5.96 22.54
CA GLU A 52 -15.02 4.90 23.54
C GLU A 52 -16.39 4.25 23.39
N GLY A 53 -16.42 2.93 23.27
CA GLY A 53 -17.65 2.15 23.12
C GLY A 53 -17.66 1.29 21.86
N LYS A 54 -18.83 1.20 21.22
CA LYS A 54 -19.05 0.31 20.07
C LYS A 54 -19.20 1.10 18.77
N LEU A 55 -18.38 0.78 17.78
CA LEU A 55 -18.43 1.35 16.44
C LEU A 55 -18.88 0.30 15.44
N SER A 56 -20.02 0.55 14.78
CA SER A 56 -20.50 -0.26 13.68
C SER A 56 -20.60 0.59 12.42
N PHE A 57 -20.02 0.14 11.32
CA PHE A 57 -20.08 0.85 10.04
C PHE A 57 -20.16 -0.11 8.87
N GLU A 58 -20.69 0.37 7.75
CA GLU A 58 -20.70 -0.32 6.46
C GLU A 58 -19.71 0.39 5.53
N GLY A 59 -19.02 -0.35 4.66
CA GLY A 59 -18.06 0.24 3.71
C GLY A 59 -16.63 0.28 4.24
N SER A 60 -16.08 1.46 4.51
CA SER A 60 -14.69 1.57 4.98
C SER A 60 -14.54 2.52 6.15
N ALA A 61 -13.57 2.26 7.01
CA ALA A 61 -13.21 3.19 8.09
C ALA A 61 -11.71 3.41 8.14
N GLN A 62 -11.33 4.64 8.46
CA GLN A 62 -9.96 5.08 8.67
C GLN A 62 -9.85 5.66 10.07
N VAL A 63 -8.90 5.17 10.86
CA VAL A 63 -8.70 5.56 12.26
C VAL A 63 -7.30 6.12 12.43
N ALA A 64 -7.20 7.43 12.67
CA ALA A 64 -5.94 8.12 12.94
C ALA A 64 -5.78 8.52 14.41
N GLY A 65 -6.84 8.44 15.23
CA GLY A 65 -6.85 8.84 16.64
C GLY A 65 -6.79 7.67 17.64
N ASN A 66 -7.46 7.87 18.78
CA ASN A 66 -7.55 6.90 19.85
C ASN A 66 -8.91 6.22 19.84
N PHE A 67 -8.91 4.90 19.82
CA PHE A 67 -10.15 4.12 19.85
C PHE A 67 -10.08 3.10 20.98
N THR A 68 -11.14 2.98 21.78
CA THR A 68 -11.24 1.97 22.83
C THR A 68 -12.63 1.33 22.85
N GLY A 69 -12.70 0.00 22.80
CA GLY A 69 -13.97 -0.73 22.89
C GLY A 69 -14.12 -1.82 21.82
N GLU A 70 -15.14 -1.72 20.97
CA GLU A 70 -15.47 -2.76 19.98
C GLU A 70 -15.74 -2.15 18.61
N ILE A 71 -15.10 -2.70 17.57
CA ILE A 71 -15.32 -2.32 16.17
C ILE A 71 -15.95 -3.51 15.45
N ARG A 72 -17.12 -3.32 14.83
CA ARG A 72 -17.77 -4.32 13.99
C ARG A 72 -18.06 -3.76 12.60
N SER A 73 -17.55 -4.41 11.58
CA SER A 73 -17.89 -4.11 10.19
C SER A 73 -17.76 -5.36 9.32
N ARG A 74 -18.39 -5.38 8.16
CA ARG A 74 -18.07 -6.33 7.09
C ARG A 74 -17.10 -5.75 6.07
N GLY A 75 -16.78 -4.48 6.24
CA GLY A 75 -15.99 -3.70 5.32
C GLY A 75 -14.51 -3.68 5.67
N ARG A 76 -13.84 -2.63 5.21
CA ARG A 76 -12.40 -2.45 5.39
C ARG A 76 -12.08 -1.46 6.51
N LEU A 77 -11.27 -1.86 7.47
CA LEU A 77 -10.74 -0.98 8.50
C LEU A 77 -9.29 -0.65 8.19
N ARG A 78 -8.93 0.63 8.27
CA ARG A 78 -7.57 1.13 8.13
C ARG A 78 -7.17 1.89 9.39
N VAL A 79 -6.12 1.44 10.05
CA VAL A 79 -5.51 2.13 11.19
C VAL A 79 -4.29 2.88 10.68
N GLU A 80 -4.31 4.20 10.77
CA GLU A 80 -3.22 5.06 10.32
C GLU A 80 -2.03 5.03 11.27
N GLU A 81 -0.91 5.53 10.78
CA GLU A 81 0.31 5.68 11.58
C GLU A 81 0.08 6.67 12.74
N GLY A 82 0.49 6.29 13.95
CA GLY A 82 0.30 7.09 15.17
C GLY A 82 -1.06 6.90 15.85
N ALA A 83 -1.99 6.16 15.24
CA ALA A 83 -3.24 5.78 15.88
C ALA A 83 -3.00 4.71 16.96
N ARG A 84 -3.80 4.76 18.03
CA ARG A 84 -3.81 3.76 19.11
C ARG A 84 -5.20 3.18 19.26
N VAL A 85 -5.33 1.90 18.92
CA VAL A 85 -6.60 1.19 18.96
C VAL A 85 -6.52 0.10 20.01
N GLN A 86 -7.31 0.22 21.08
CA GLN A 86 -7.45 -0.80 22.11
C GLN A 86 -8.86 -1.39 22.07
N ALA A 87 -9.08 -2.37 21.21
CA ALA A 87 -10.42 -2.86 20.93
C ALA A 87 -10.46 -4.29 20.43
N GLU A 88 -11.64 -4.89 20.51
CA GLU A 88 -12.00 -6.08 19.76
C GLU A 88 -12.50 -5.67 18.37
N ILE A 89 -11.81 -6.12 17.32
CA ILE A 89 -12.01 -5.68 15.95
C ILE A 89 -12.54 -6.87 15.14
N SER A 90 -13.79 -6.81 14.71
CA SER A 90 -14.38 -7.77 13.77
C SER A 90 -14.64 -7.07 12.44
N VAL A 91 -13.83 -7.36 11.41
CA VAL A 91 -13.88 -6.67 10.10
C VAL A 91 -13.75 -7.64 8.92
N GLY A 92 -14.02 -7.18 7.71
CA GLY A 92 -13.72 -7.97 6.51
C GLY A 92 -12.21 -8.00 6.26
N THR A 93 -11.67 -6.82 5.98
CA THR A 93 -10.23 -6.60 5.75
C THR A 93 -9.69 -5.57 6.75
N ALA A 94 -8.58 -5.88 7.42
CA ALA A 94 -7.91 -4.96 8.36
C ALA A 94 -6.55 -4.53 7.82
N ILE A 95 -6.31 -3.23 7.68
CA ILE A 95 -5.02 -2.66 7.29
C ILE A 95 -4.47 -1.86 8.45
N ILE A 96 -3.35 -2.28 9.01
CA ILE A 96 -2.75 -1.66 10.20
C ILE A 96 -1.44 -0.98 9.81
N LEU A 97 -1.33 0.32 10.12
CA LEU A 97 -0.10 1.11 10.05
C LEU A 97 0.35 1.60 11.43
N GLY A 98 -0.56 1.65 12.40
CA GLY A 98 -0.33 2.16 13.76
C GLY A 98 -0.21 1.07 14.83
N GLU A 99 -0.59 1.42 16.06
CA GLU A 99 -0.55 0.56 17.23
C GLU A 99 -1.94 -0.01 17.56
N VAL A 100 -2.05 -1.34 17.64
CA VAL A 100 -3.28 -2.05 17.96
C VAL A 100 -3.05 -3.00 19.13
N LEU A 101 -3.87 -2.89 20.16
CA LEU A 101 -3.89 -3.76 21.33
C LEU A 101 -5.26 -4.43 21.46
N GLY A 102 -5.36 -5.71 21.15
CA GLY A 102 -6.62 -6.44 21.25
C GLY A 102 -6.74 -7.60 20.30
N ASN A 103 -7.95 -8.13 20.19
CA ASN A 103 -8.26 -9.25 19.31
C ASN A 103 -8.74 -8.72 17.96
N ILE A 104 -8.14 -9.19 16.87
CA ILE A 104 -8.55 -8.89 15.50
C ILE A 104 -9.12 -10.15 14.88
N GLN A 105 -10.38 -10.10 14.48
CA GLN A 105 -11.03 -11.11 13.68
C GLN A 105 -11.32 -10.50 12.30
N ALA A 106 -10.60 -10.96 11.29
CA ALA A 106 -10.79 -10.53 9.92
C ALA A 106 -11.27 -11.69 9.05
N THR A 107 -12.40 -11.52 8.36
CA THR A 107 -12.99 -12.59 7.55
C THR A 107 -12.32 -12.78 6.20
N GLU A 108 -11.59 -11.79 5.69
CA GLU A 108 -10.92 -11.83 4.37
C GLU A 108 -9.40 -11.76 4.48
N ALA A 109 -8.87 -10.68 5.07
CA ALA A 109 -7.42 -10.50 5.18
C ALA A 109 -7.02 -9.50 6.27
N VAL A 110 -5.81 -9.68 6.81
CA VAL A 110 -5.12 -8.68 7.64
C VAL A 110 -3.82 -8.28 6.96
N GLU A 111 -3.61 -6.98 6.81
CA GLU A 111 -2.39 -6.38 6.28
C GLU A 111 -1.70 -5.55 7.35
N LEU A 112 -0.53 -6.00 7.79
CA LEU A 112 0.36 -5.24 8.65
C LEU A 112 1.38 -4.51 7.79
N ARG A 113 1.36 -3.18 7.80
CA ARG A 113 2.28 -2.33 7.05
C ARG A 113 3.58 -2.09 7.83
N LYS A 114 4.59 -1.52 7.18
CA LYS A 114 5.96 -1.32 7.72
C LYS A 114 6.07 -0.75 9.16
N SER A 115 5.14 0.09 9.60
CA SER A 115 5.15 0.71 10.95
C SER A 115 4.17 0.07 11.95
N ALA A 116 3.47 -0.99 11.55
CA ALA A 116 2.41 -1.60 12.34
C ALA A 116 2.97 -2.27 13.61
N ARG A 117 2.31 -2.04 14.74
CA ARG A 117 2.56 -2.74 16.01
C ARG A 117 1.26 -3.35 16.50
N LEU A 118 1.19 -4.67 16.46
CA LEU A 118 0.00 -5.39 16.91
C LEU A 118 0.36 -6.25 18.11
N ARG A 119 -0.37 -6.05 19.21
CA ARG A 119 -0.29 -6.84 20.43
C ARG A 119 -1.63 -7.49 20.73
N GLY A 120 -1.72 -8.80 20.56
CA GLY A 120 -2.95 -9.55 20.81
C GLY A 120 -3.18 -10.67 19.81
N ASN A 121 -4.43 -11.14 19.73
CA ASN A 121 -4.76 -12.32 18.93
C ASN A 121 -5.28 -11.93 17.55
N ILE A 122 -4.82 -12.59 16.50
CA ILE A 122 -5.33 -12.42 15.14
C ILE A 122 -6.00 -13.71 14.68
N GLU A 123 -7.28 -13.62 14.30
CA GLU A 123 -7.98 -14.66 13.55
C GLU A 123 -8.24 -14.16 12.13
N THR A 124 -7.59 -14.76 11.14
CA THR A 124 -7.77 -14.36 9.73
C THR A 124 -7.37 -15.46 8.77
N PRO A 125 -8.05 -15.64 7.63
CA PRO A 125 -7.63 -16.63 6.63
C PRO A 125 -6.35 -16.23 5.89
N THR A 126 -6.11 -14.93 5.70
CA THR A 126 -4.95 -14.40 4.97
C THR A 126 -4.27 -13.31 5.78
N LEU A 127 -2.98 -13.47 6.07
CA LEU A 127 -2.18 -12.48 6.78
C LEU A 127 -1.00 -12.02 5.91
N HIS A 128 -0.94 -10.73 5.64
CA HIS A 128 0.17 -10.07 4.96
C HIS A 128 0.95 -9.20 5.95
N ILE A 129 2.27 -9.35 5.98
CA ILE A 129 3.14 -8.59 6.88
C ILE A 129 4.25 -7.96 6.04
N GLU A 130 4.31 -6.63 6.02
CA GLU A 130 5.43 -5.88 5.45
C GLU A 130 6.63 -5.86 6.40
N LEU A 131 7.84 -5.73 5.82
CA LEU A 131 9.08 -5.59 6.56
C LEU A 131 9.04 -4.37 7.50
N GLY A 132 9.26 -4.61 8.79
CA GLY A 132 9.26 -3.58 9.85
C GLY A 132 8.05 -3.65 10.78
N ALA A 133 7.00 -4.38 10.40
CA ALA A 133 5.87 -4.64 11.29
C ALA A 133 6.28 -5.52 12.47
N VAL A 134 5.72 -5.24 13.64
CA VAL A 134 5.89 -6.04 14.85
C VAL A 134 4.53 -6.64 15.22
N PHE A 135 4.48 -7.96 15.29
CA PHE A 135 3.32 -8.70 15.75
C PHE A 135 3.71 -9.54 16.97
N GLU A 136 3.00 -9.34 18.08
CA GLU A 136 3.20 -10.06 19.33
C GLU A 136 1.86 -10.64 19.81
N GLY A 137 1.70 -11.95 19.73
CA GLY A 137 0.53 -12.66 20.23
C GLY A 137 0.25 -13.96 19.48
N ALA A 138 -0.98 -14.47 19.58
CA ALA A 138 -1.39 -15.69 18.89
C ALA A 138 -2.04 -15.36 17.54
N CYS A 139 -1.68 -16.08 16.49
CA CYS A 139 -2.37 -16.02 15.21
C CYS A 139 -3.03 -17.37 14.92
N LYS A 140 -4.32 -17.33 14.61
CA LYS A 140 -5.09 -18.47 14.14
C LYS A 140 -5.52 -18.18 12.70
N MET A 141 -5.08 -19.01 11.77
CA MET A 141 -5.50 -18.90 10.38
C MET A 141 -6.55 -19.95 10.08
N ASP A 142 -7.76 -19.51 9.79
CA ASP A 142 -8.85 -20.38 9.37
C ASP A 142 -8.82 -20.51 7.84
N ARG A 143 -8.54 -21.71 7.33
CA ARG A 143 -8.29 -21.95 5.89
C ARG A 143 -9.57 -22.14 5.06
N ASP A 144 -10.75 -22.05 5.67
CA ASP A 144 -12.03 -22.25 4.98
C ASP A 144 -12.61 -20.98 4.33
N ALA A 145 -11.94 -19.82 4.43
CA ALA A 145 -12.41 -18.63 3.72
C ALA A 145 -12.03 -18.68 2.22
N PRO A 146 -12.95 -18.34 1.30
CA PRO A 146 -12.71 -18.43 -0.13
C PRO A 146 -11.65 -17.39 -0.57
N THR A 147 -10.39 -17.82 -0.71
CA THR A 147 -9.37 -17.03 -1.39
C THR A 147 -9.82 -16.71 -2.81
N ARG A 148 -10.21 -15.46 -3.05
CA ARG A 148 -10.56 -14.96 -4.39
C ARG A 148 -9.32 -15.06 -5.29
N PRO A 149 -9.36 -15.84 -6.39
CA PRO A 149 -8.18 -16.12 -7.19
C PRO A 149 -7.65 -14.84 -7.85
N ALA A 150 -6.35 -14.59 -7.70
CA ALA A 150 -5.63 -13.51 -8.37
C ALA A 150 -5.74 -13.68 -9.89
N LYS A 151 -6.38 -12.71 -10.54
CA LYS A 151 -6.57 -12.66 -11.99
C LYS A 151 -5.20 -12.42 -12.67
N LYS A 152 -4.58 -13.46 -13.22
CA LYS A 152 -3.49 -13.33 -14.21
C LYS A 152 -4.12 -12.91 -15.55
N SER A 153 -3.59 -11.86 -16.16
CA SER A 153 -3.82 -11.48 -17.56
C SER A 153 -2.51 -11.11 -18.21
#